data_AF-S3Y364-F1
#
_entry.id   AF-S3Y364-F1
#
_cell.length_a   1.000
_cell.length_b   1.000
_cell.length_c   1.000
_cell.angle_alpha   90.00
_cell.angle_beta   90.00
_cell.angle_gamma   90.00
#
_symmetry.space_group_name_H-M   'P 1'
#
loop_
_entity.id
_entity.type
_entity.pdbx_description
1 polymer ?
#
loop_
_entity_poly.entity_id
_entity_poly.type
_entity_poly.pdbx_seq_one_letter_code
_entity_poly.pdbx_strand_id
1 'polypeptide(L)'
;MLHPTFATPDLTTFCRLDELGLVAVGQLIEPDRATIECRVVEDDPWCRKCGVEGVPRDTVTRRLAHEPFGHRPTTLLVRVRRYRPDTAGARGGRT
;
A
#
# COMPACT_ATOMS: atom_id res chain seq x y z
N MET A 1 15.82 -16.27 -30.95
CA MET A 1 16.13 -14.93 -30.39
C MET A 1 14.87 -14.41 -29.75
N LEU A 2 14.90 -14.12 -28.45
CA LEU A 2 13.84 -13.35 -27.80
C LEU A 2 14.14 -11.86 -28.07
N HIS A 3 13.24 -11.18 -28.77
CA HIS A 3 13.33 -9.73 -28.91
C HIS A 3 12.86 -9.11 -27.59
N PRO A 4 13.66 -8.26 -26.94
CA PRO A 4 13.20 -7.57 -25.75
C PRO A 4 12.02 -6.67 -26.12
N THR A 5 10.87 -6.91 -25.48
CA THR A 5 9.72 -6.01 -25.57
C THR A 5 9.90 -4.90 -24.55
N PHE A 6 10.04 -3.66 -25.03
CA PHE A 6 10.09 -2.49 -24.16
C PHE A 6 8.67 -2.06 -23.81
N ALA A 7 8.38 -1.98 -22.51
CA ALA A 7 7.13 -1.42 -21.99
C ALA A 7 7.31 0.06 -21.63
N THR A 8 6.20 0.79 -21.50
CA THR A 8 6.20 2.12 -20.92
C THR A 8 6.83 2.07 -19.52
N PRO A 9 7.70 3.03 -19.15
CA PRO A 9 8.23 3.10 -17.80
C PRO A 9 7.09 3.15 -16.77
N ASP A 10 7.13 2.24 -15.80
CA ASP A 10 6.15 2.13 -14.72
C ASP A 10 6.88 1.84 -13.41
N LEU A 11 6.73 2.75 -12.44
CA LEU A 11 7.34 2.59 -11.12
C LEU A 11 6.73 1.44 -10.32
N THR A 12 5.48 1.08 -10.59
CA THR A 12 4.82 -0.03 -9.89
C THR A 12 5.53 -1.34 -10.24
N THR A 13 5.63 -1.63 -11.54
CA THR A 13 6.34 -2.81 -12.04
C THR A 13 7.84 -2.74 -11.74
N PHE A 14 8.49 -1.58 -11.97
CA PHE A 14 9.94 -1.43 -11.76
C PHE A 14 10.36 -1.68 -10.32
N CYS A 15 9.55 -1.23 -9.36
CA CYS A 15 9.80 -1.42 -7.93
C CYS A 15 9.16 -2.69 -7.36
N ARG A 16 8.57 -3.56 -8.22
CA ARG A 16 7.89 -4.81 -7.86
C ARG A 16 6.78 -4.62 -6.81
N LEU A 17 6.09 -3.49 -6.87
CA LEU A 17 5.03 -3.12 -5.94
C LEU A 17 3.74 -3.89 -6.20
N ASP A 18 3.52 -4.30 -7.45
CA ASP A 18 2.43 -5.17 -7.88
C ASP A 18 2.45 -6.51 -7.14
N GLU A 19 3.62 -7.09 -6.91
CA GLU A 19 3.79 -8.31 -6.11
C GLU A 19 3.37 -8.12 -4.64
N LEU A 20 3.36 -6.87 -4.16
CA LEU A 20 2.94 -6.49 -2.80
C LEU A 20 1.47 -6.05 -2.74
N GLY A 21 0.74 -6.08 -3.86
CA GLY A 21 -0.61 -5.52 -3.94
C GLY A 21 -0.66 -4.00 -3.79
N LEU A 22 0.42 -3.32 -4.19
CA LEU A 22 0.57 -1.87 -4.11
C LEU A 22 0.68 -1.26 -5.51
N VAL A 23 0.21 -0.01 -5.65
CA VAL A 23 0.43 0.83 -6.83
C VAL A 23 1.16 2.10 -6.43
N ALA A 24 2.18 2.47 -7.22
CA ALA A 24 2.86 3.75 -7.04
C ALA A 24 1.96 4.89 -7.52
N VAL A 25 1.81 5.92 -6.69
CA VAL A 25 1.02 7.12 -7.01
C VAL A 25 1.83 8.41 -6.96
N GLY A 26 3.09 8.33 -6.51
CA GLY A 26 4.01 9.44 -6.47
C GLY A 26 5.40 8.99 -6.04
N GLN A 27 6.39 9.84 -6.30
CA GLN A 27 7.76 9.65 -5.82
C GLN A 27 8.33 10.98 -5.32
N LEU A 28 9.18 10.90 -4.31
CA LEU A 28 10.02 12.00 -3.84
C LEU A 28 11.46 11.49 -3.76
N ILE A 29 12.34 12.12 -4.54
CA ILE A 29 13.75 11.78 -4.60
C ILE A 29 14.54 12.89 -3.94
N GLU A 30 15.26 12.54 -2.89
CA GLU A 30 16.15 13.42 -2.14
C GLU A 30 17.60 12.93 -2.33
N PRO A 31 18.61 13.75 -1.99
CA PRO A 31 20.00 13.35 -2.16
C PRO A 31 20.35 12.04 -1.44
N ASP A 32 19.85 11.84 -0.23
CA ASP A 32 20.19 10.73 0.68
C ASP A 32 19.15 9.59 0.70
N ARG A 33 17.96 9.78 0.12
CA ARG A 33 16.86 8.81 0.20
C ARG A 33 15.89 8.91 -0.96
N ALA A 34 15.12 7.85 -1.16
CA ALA A 34 13.96 7.83 -2.04
C ALA A 34 12.70 7.45 -1.25
N THR A 35 11.60 8.15 -1.50
CA THR A 35 10.27 7.78 -0.98
C THR A 35 9.32 7.54 -2.13
N ILE A 36 8.65 6.39 -2.13
CA ILE A 36 7.57 6.09 -3.07
C ILE A 36 6.25 6.14 -2.33
N GLU A 37 5.33 6.98 -2.79
CA GLU A 37 3.97 6.99 -2.28
C GLU A 37 3.18 5.85 -2.93
N CYS A 38 2.56 5.02 -2.10
CA CYS A 38 1.81 3.85 -2.53
C CYS A 38 0.37 3.88 -2.04
N ARG A 39 -0.53 3.28 -2.82
CA ARG A 39 -1.86 2.86 -2.39
C ARG A 39 -1.98 1.35 -2.49
N VAL A 40 -2.82 0.77 -1.64
CA VAL A 40 -3.23 -0.62 -1.79
C VAL A 40 -4.15 -0.71 -3.01
N VAL A 41 -3.96 -1.73 -3.85
CA VAL A 41 -4.76 -1.95 -5.06
C VAL A 41 -6.17 -2.36 -4.69
N GLU A 42 -6.29 -3.40 -3.86
CA GLU A 42 -7.57 -3.92 -3.39
C GLU A 42 -7.77 -3.56 -1.92
N ASP A 43 -8.89 -2.91 -1.62
CA ASP A 43 -9.27 -2.59 -0.26
C ASP A 43 -9.58 -3.87 0.54
N ASP A 44 -9.20 -3.88 1.83
CA ASP A 44 -9.53 -4.91 2.81
C ASP A 44 -10.62 -4.36 3.75
N PRO A 45 -11.92 -4.39 3.38
CA PRO A 45 -13.03 -3.81 4.14
C PRO A 45 -13.33 -4.47 5.49
N TRP A 46 -12.38 -5.15 6.12
CA TRP A 46 -12.58 -5.82 7.39
C TRP A 46 -12.13 -4.97 8.57
N CYS A 47 -12.99 -4.88 9.58
CA CYS A 47 -12.64 -4.24 10.82
C CYS A 47 -11.61 -5.08 11.60
N ARG A 48 -10.37 -4.58 11.71
CA ARG A 48 -9.28 -5.27 12.42
C ARG A 48 -9.52 -5.54 13.91
N LYS A 49 -10.55 -4.94 14.52
CA LYS A 49 -10.92 -5.18 15.93
C LYS A 49 -11.87 -6.36 16.13
N CYS A 50 -12.78 -6.60 15.19
CA CYS A 50 -13.87 -7.58 15.37
C CYS A 50 -14.03 -8.57 14.21
N GLY A 51 -13.32 -8.38 13.10
CA GLY A 51 -13.34 -9.30 11.96
C GLY A 51 -14.57 -9.22 11.07
N VAL A 52 -15.53 -8.34 11.35
CA VAL A 52 -16.69 -8.12 10.46
C VAL A 52 -16.34 -7.13 9.36
N GLU A 53 -16.97 -7.30 8.20
CA GLU A 53 -16.94 -6.30 7.14
C GLU A 53 -17.51 -4.97 7.66
N GLY A 54 -16.89 -3.86 7.29
CA GLY A 54 -17.12 -2.56 7.88
C GLY A 54 -17.14 -1.42 6.89
N VAL A 55 -17.49 -0.24 7.39
CA VAL A 55 -17.47 1.00 6.62
C VAL A 55 -16.11 1.69 6.77
N PRO A 56 -15.62 2.41 5.73
CA PRO A 56 -14.41 3.21 5.83
C PRO A 56 -14.50 4.17 7.03
N ARG A 57 -13.43 4.20 7.83
CA ARG A 57 -13.31 5.07 9.00
C ARG A 57 -12.40 6.25 8.70
N ASP A 58 -11.16 5.94 8.35
CA ASP A 58 -10.10 6.90 8.06
C ASP A 58 -8.99 6.20 7.25
N THR A 59 -7.99 6.97 6.84
CA THR A 59 -6.78 6.46 6.18
C THR A 59 -5.58 6.78 7.04
N VAL A 60 -4.69 5.80 7.22
CA VAL A 60 -3.42 5.99 7.91
C VAL A 60 -2.26 5.78 6.95
N THR A 61 -1.16 6.47 7.22
CA THR A 61 0.08 6.29 6.48
C THR A 61 1.00 5.34 7.22
N ARG A 62 1.54 4.35 6.53
CA ARG A 62 2.57 3.42 7.02
C ARG A 62 3.86 3.63 6.24
N ARG A 63 4.98 3.59 6.96
CA ARG A 63 6.32 3.69 6.39
C ARG A 63 6.96 2.31 6.45
N LEU A 64 7.37 1.77 5.33
CA LEU A 64 8.02 0.47 5.23
C LEU A 64 9.39 0.64 4.58
N ALA A 65 10.40 -0.01 5.15
CA ALA A 65 11.69 -0.13 4.48
C ALA A 65 11.52 -0.98 3.22
N HIS A 66 12.18 -0.58 2.14
CA HIS A 66 12.17 -1.30 0.88
C HIS A 66 13.59 -1.48 0.38
N GLU A 67 13.78 -2.41 -0.57
CA GLU A 67 15.07 -2.60 -1.20
C GLU A 67 15.60 -1.27 -1.79
N PRO A 68 16.89 -0.94 -1.58
CA PRO A 68 17.48 0.27 -2.12
C PRO A 68 17.41 0.29 -3.65
N PHE A 69 16.99 1.43 -4.21
CA PHE A 69 17.07 1.65 -5.65
C PHE A 69 18.27 2.55 -5.97
N GLY A 70 19.28 1.96 -6.61
CA GLY A 70 20.59 2.57 -6.76
C GLY A 70 21.38 2.52 -5.45
N HIS A 71 21.88 3.66 -4.98
CA HIS A 71 22.61 3.78 -3.71
C HIS A 71 21.77 4.35 -2.57
N ARG A 72 20.49 4.67 -2.83
CA ARG A 72 19.63 5.34 -1.85
C ARG A 72 18.79 4.32 -1.11
N PRO A 73 18.72 4.39 0.23
CA PRO A 73 17.67 3.67 0.96
C PRO A 73 16.30 4.15 0.48
N THR A 74 15.40 3.19 0.27
CA THR A 74 14.03 3.44 -0.21
C THR A 74 13.03 3.22 0.91
N THR A 75 12.07 4.14 1.06
CA THR A 75 10.91 3.97 1.94
C THR A 75 9.63 3.96 1.12
N LEU A 76 8.73 3.01 1.40
CA LEU A 76 7.35 3.07 0.90
C LEU A 76 6.50 3.85 1.90
N LEU A 77 5.75 4.82 1.39
CA LEU A 77 4.72 5.56 2.12
C LEU A 77 3.36 5.03 1.68
N VAL A 78 2.85 4.03 2.40
CA VAL A 78 1.63 3.30 2.04
C VAL A 78 0.43 3.92 2.74
N ARG A 79 -0.55 4.38 1.96
CA ARG A 79 -1.85 4.84 2.50
C ARG A 79 -2.78 3.63 2.65
N VAL A 80 -3.14 3.32 3.90
CA VAL A 80 -3.97 2.17 4.25
C VAL A 80 -5.30 2.64 4.83
N ARG A 81 -6.41 2.24 4.22
CA ARG A 81 -7.75 2.49 4.74
C ARG A 81 -8.03 1.61 5.94
N ARG A 82 -8.70 2.16 6.96
CA ARG A 82 -9.17 1.41 8.12
C ARG A 82 -10.68 1.37 8.15
N TYR A 83 -11.21 0.26 8.64
CA TYR A 83 -12.64 0.01 8.67
C TYR A 83 -13.13 -0.14 10.12
N ARG A 84 -14.34 0.35 10.36
CA ARG A 84 -15.06 0.17 11.62
C ARG A 84 -16.34 -0.63 11.37
N PRO A 85 -16.86 -1.35 12.38
CA PRO A 85 -18.14 -2.03 12.24
C PRO A 85 -19.20 -0.99 11.90
N ASP A 86 -20.16 -1.37 11.04
CA ASP A 86 -21.39 -0.60 10.94
C ASP A 86 -22.07 -0.60 12.32
N THR A 87 -22.59 0.54 12.74
CA THR A 87 -23.21 0.73 14.06
C THR A 87 -24.42 -0.20 14.29
N ALA A 88 -24.99 -0.79 13.22
CA ALA A 88 -25.99 -1.85 13.31
C ALA A 88 -25.42 -3.21 13.80
N GLY A 89 -24.14 -3.49 13.55
CA GLY A 89 -23.47 -4.76 13.90
C GLY A 89 -22.67 -4.75 15.20
N ALA A 90 -22.70 -3.65 15.98
CA ALA A 90 -21.87 -3.49 17.19
C ALA A 90 -22.39 -4.25 18.43
N ARG A 91 -23.46 -5.06 18.33
CA ARG A 91 -23.99 -5.89 19.42
C ARG A 91 -23.80 -7.37 19.12
N GLY A 92 -22.76 -7.96 19.70
CA GLY A 92 -22.62 -9.41 19.82
C GLY A 92 -21.19 -9.88 19.61
N GLY A 93 -20.51 -10.27 20.70
CA GLY A 93 -19.21 -10.94 20.60
C GLY A 93 -18.23 -10.62 21.71
N ARG A 94 -18.63 -10.84 22.97
CA ARG A 94 -17.69 -11.15 24.05
C ARG A 94 -18.42 -12.00 25.11
N THR A 95 -18.32 -13.30 24.94
CA THR A 95 -18.42 -14.33 25.97
C THR A 95 -17.22 -15.23 25.79
#